data_AF-A0A2T3QIN1-F1
#
_entry.id   AF-A0A2T3QIN1-F1
#
_cell.length_a   1.000
_cell.length_b   1.000
_cell.length_c   1.000
_cell.angle_alpha   90.00
_cell.angle_beta   90.00
_cell.angle_gamma   90.00
#
_symmetry.space_group_name_H-M   'P 1'
#
loop_
_entity.id
_entity.type
_entity.pdbx_description
1 polymer ?
#
loop_
_entity_poly.entity_id
_entity_poly.type
_entity_poly.pdbx_seq_one_letter_code
_entity_poly.pdbx_strand_id
1 'polypeptide(L)'
;MYHKGSMLFGICILSVIPQVSFANSNMYTLTESSQGISELFENQSSNAMSGQDELKTFKLKEITTHEGNVEYRFIPVVVSKPSHKWIEAEGVYSIDSSDTQKNCSELDSFGATWRAPTATEIQAALSYDTDLRAIIEKLPGDDIIKGYVDIGEWYYIRSNHTGGAIDKNMGDGDPRPTICYLDM
;
A
#
# COMPACT_ATOMS: atom_id res chain seq x y z
N MET A 1 -39.87 -16.20 -62.47
CA MET A 1 -38.67 -16.63 -61.72
C MET A 1 -38.29 -15.48 -60.78
N TYR A 2 -38.20 -15.78 -59.48
CA TYR A 2 -37.42 -15.16 -58.37
C TYR A 2 -37.17 -13.63 -58.37
N HIS A 3 -37.24 -12.86 -57.28
CA HIS A 3 -37.26 -13.12 -55.85
C HIS A 3 -37.77 -11.84 -55.14
N LYS A 4 -38.49 -12.01 -54.02
CA LYS A 4 -38.72 -10.96 -53.01
C LYS A 4 -37.39 -10.44 -52.45
N GLY A 5 -37.30 -9.14 -52.19
CA GLY A 5 -36.18 -8.53 -51.47
C GLY A 5 -36.62 -7.27 -50.74
N SER A 6 -37.18 -7.45 -49.55
CA SER A 6 -37.47 -6.40 -48.57
C SER A 6 -36.14 -5.87 -48.02
N MET A 7 -35.87 -4.56 -48.11
CA MET A 7 -34.82 -3.91 -47.31
C MET A 7 -35.48 -2.95 -46.33
N LEU A 8 -35.40 -3.34 -45.06
CA LEU A 8 -35.80 -2.57 -43.90
C LEU A 8 -34.95 -1.29 -43.80
N PHE A 9 -35.64 -0.15 -43.65
CA PHE A 9 -35.05 1.04 -43.03
C PHE A 9 -34.79 0.73 -41.55
N GLY A 10 -33.57 0.32 -41.24
CA GLY A 10 -33.04 0.27 -39.88
C GLY A 10 -32.23 1.52 -39.60
N ILE A 11 -32.89 2.65 -39.29
CA ILE A 11 -32.17 3.76 -38.67
C ILE A 11 -31.97 3.37 -37.21
N CYS A 12 -30.74 2.99 -36.88
CA CYS A 12 -30.28 2.73 -35.53
C CYS A 12 -30.68 3.91 -34.64
N ILE A 13 -31.56 3.65 -33.67
CA ILE A 13 -31.74 4.51 -32.52
C ILE A 13 -30.38 4.49 -31.82
N LEU A 14 -29.60 5.57 -31.99
CA LEU A 14 -28.51 5.88 -31.07
C LEU A 14 -29.15 6.05 -29.70
N SER A 15 -29.20 4.97 -28.93
CA SER A 15 -29.41 5.03 -27.51
C SER A 15 -28.29 5.90 -26.94
N VAL A 16 -28.65 7.14 -26.61
CA VAL A 16 -27.86 8.03 -25.78
C VAL A 16 -27.59 7.25 -24.50
N ILE A 17 -26.39 6.69 -24.38
CA ILE A 17 -25.91 6.10 -23.14
C ILE A 17 -25.95 7.27 -22.15
N PRO A 18 -26.72 7.19 -21.04
CA PRO A 18 -26.63 8.21 -20.02
C PRO A 18 -25.17 8.24 -19.57
N GLN A 19 -24.50 9.36 -19.85
CA GLN A 19 -23.21 9.64 -19.25
C GLN A 19 -23.46 9.66 -17.75
N VAL A 20 -22.98 8.61 -17.06
CA VAL A 20 -22.85 8.60 -15.61
C VAL A 20 -21.86 9.72 -15.29
N SER A 21 -22.40 10.89 -15.00
CA SER A 21 -21.66 12.00 -14.41
C SER A 21 -21.20 11.52 -13.04
N PHE A 22 -19.93 11.16 -12.92
CA PHE A 22 -19.30 10.94 -11.62
C PHE A 22 -19.33 12.27 -10.87
N ALA A 23 -20.37 12.48 -10.06
CA ALA A 23 -20.29 13.46 -8.99
C ALA A 23 -19.12 13.04 -8.08
N ASN A 24 -18.22 13.97 -7.81
CA ASN A 24 -17.01 13.81 -6.99
C ASN A 24 -17.23 12.77 -5.87
N SER A 25 -16.44 11.70 -5.90
CA SER A 25 -16.51 10.61 -4.94
C SER A 25 -16.21 11.13 -3.54
N ASN A 26 -17.25 11.38 -2.74
CA ASN A 26 -17.09 11.70 -1.33
C ASN A 26 -16.34 10.53 -0.66
N MET A 27 -15.17 10.86 -0.11
CA MET A 27 -14.30 9.93 0.59
C MET A 27 -14.55 10.08 2.08
N TYR A 28 -14.49 8.99 2.83
CA TYR A 28 -14.77 8.96 4.25
C TYR A 28 -13.70 8.19 4.99
N THR A 29 -13.37 8.59 6.22
CA THR A 29 -12.36 7.93 7.05
C THR A 29 -12.89 7.65 8.45
N LEU A 30 -12.50 6.51 9.01
CA LEU A 30 -12.64 6.21 10.44
C LEU A 30 -11.47 6.79 11.21
N THR A 31 -11.74 7.71 12.13
CA THR A 31 -10.74 8.32 13.02
C THR A 31 -11.08 8.00 14.48
N GLU A 32 -10.06 7.96 15.33
CA GLU A 32 -10.30 7.79 16.76
C GLU A 32 -10.89 9.09 17.33
N SER A 33 -11.97 8.96 18.12
CA SER A 33 -12.51 10.07 18.88
C SER A 33 -11.47 10.59 19.87
N SER A 34 -11.38 11.90 20.04
CA SER A 34 -10.52 12.55 21.04
C SER A 34 -10.85 12.14 22.48
N GLN A 35 -11.97 11.45 22.70
CA GLN A 35 -12.40 10.90 23.98
C GLN A 35 -11.99 9.43 24.17
N GLY A 36 -11.36 8.78 23.18
CA GLY A 36 -10.72 7.46 23.28
C GLY A 36 -11.65 6.26 23.41
N ILE A 37 -12.97 6.42 23.23
CA ILE A 37 -13.97 5.35 23.47
C ILE A 37 -14.82 5.05 22.21
N SER A 38 -14.63 5.80 21.12
CA SER A 38 -15.40 5.62 19.88
C SER A 38 -14.61 5.98 18.63
N GLU A 39 -15.06 5.48 17.48
CA GLU A 39 -14.60 5.90 16.16
C GLU A 39 -15.55 6.95 15.58
N LEU A 40 -15.01 7.94 14.88
CA LEU A 40 -15.75 8.93 14.10
C LEU A 40 -15.66 8.56 12.63
N PHE A 41 -16.77 8.67 11.91
CA PHE A 41 -16.82 8.44 10.47
C PHE A 41 -16.97 9.78 9.74
N GLU A 42 -15.86 10.27 9.19
CA GLU A 42 -15.72 11.66 8.77
C GLU A 42 -15.60 11.77 7.24
N ASN A 43 -16.27 12.77 6.64
CA ASN A 43 -16.10 13.07 5.22
C ASN A 43 -14.78 13.82 5.02
N GLN A 44 -13.90 13.28 4.18
CA GLN A 44 -12.67 13.95 3.79
C GLN A 44 -12.99 15.06 2.78
N SER A 45 -12.81 16.31 3.19
CA SER A 45 -12.69 17.39 2.23
C SER A 45 -11.44 17.14 1.38
N SER A 46 -11.59 17.26 0.05
CA SER A 46 -10.57 16.99 -0.95
C SER A 46 -9.18 17.51 -0.52
N ASN A 47 -8.24 16.59 -0.29
CA ASN A 47 -6.76 16.76 -0.19
C ASN A 47 -6.06 16.30 1.10
N ALA A 48 -6.56 15.30 1.83
CA ALA A 48 -5.76 14.70 2.90
C ALA A 48 -5.82 13.16 2.92
N MET A 49 -5.24 12.52 1.89
CA MET A 49 -4.74 11.16 2.06
C MET A 49 -3.36 11.25 2.73
N SER A 50 -3.34 11.46 4.05
CA SER A 50 -2.20 11.02 4.83
C SER A 50 -2.23 9.49 4.81
N GLY A 51 -1.06 8.84 4.68
CA GLY A 51 -0.93 7.38 4.48
C GLY A 51 -1.38 6.52 5.68
N GLN A 52 -2.61 6.70 6.16
CA GLN A 52 -3.22 5.90 7.21
C GLN A 52 -4.13 4.81 6.62
N ASP A 53 -3.95 3.61 7.17
CA ASP A 53 -4.81 2.43 7.16
C ASP A 53 -5.81 2.29 5.99
N GLU A 54 -5.48 1.38 5.06
CA GLU A 54 -6.36 0.91 3.98
C GLU A 54 -7.76 0.48 4.49
N LEU A 55 -7.86 0.03 5.75
CA LEU A 55 -9.09 -0.44 6.37
C LEU A 55 -9.98 0.68 6.94
N LYS A 56 -9.48 1.91 7.01
CA LYS A 56 -10.21 3.04 7.61
C LYS A 56 -10.78 3.99 6.57
N THR A 57 -10.57 3.76 5.27
CA THR A 57 -11.03 4.69 4.21
C THR A 57 -12.11 4.06 3.32
N PHE A 58 -13.16 4.83 3.02
CA PHE A 58 -14.36 4.39 2.33
C PHE A 58 -14.80 5.38 1.26
N LYS A 59 -15.35 4.88 0.15
CA LYS A 59 -16.03 5.69 -0.87
C LYS A 59 -17.53 5.46 -0.82
N LEU A 60 -18.31 6.52 -0.96
CA LEU A 60 -19.74 6.39 -1.15
C LEU A 60 -20.03 5.96 -2.59
N LYS A 61 -20.67 4.81 -2.77
CA LYS A 61 -21.09 4.29 -4.07
C LYS A 61 -22.61 4.19 -4.14
N GLU A 62 -23.16 4.75 -5.20
CA GLU A 62 -24.54 4.53 -5.61
C GLU A 62 -24.65 3.17 -6.33
N ILE A 63 -25.60 2.34 -5.92
CA ILE A 63 -25.86 1.00 -6.46
C ILE A 63 -27.34 0.89 -6.79
N THR A 64 -27.65 0.51 -8.02
CA THR A 64 -29.02 0.18 -8.43
C THR A 64 -29.29 -1.30 -8.18
N THR A 65 -30.33 -1.62 -7.41
CA THR A 65 -30.75 -3.00 -7.14
C THR A 65 -31.40 -3.63 -8.36
N HIS A 66 -31.61 -4.95 -8.33
CA HIS A 66 -32.32 -5.66 -9.40
C HIS A 66 -33.76 -5.19 -9.58
N GLU A 67 -34.37 -4.63 -8.52
CA GLU A 67 -35.71 -4.06 -8.51
C GLU A 67 -35.75 -2.59 -9.00
N GLY A 68 -34.59 -2.01 -9.36
CA GLY A 68 -34.48 -0.63 -9.82
C GLY A 68 -34.39 0.42 -8.71
N ASN A 69 -34.29 0.01 -7.44
CA ASN A 69 -34.12 0.92 -6.31
C ASN A 69 -32.67 1.42 -6.25
N VAL A 70 -32.49 2.67 -5.81
CA VAL A 70 -31.16 3.26 -5.60
C VAL A 70 -30.76 3.09 -4.13
N GLU A 71 -29.61 2.48 -3.90
CA GLU A 71 -28.98 2.33 -2.59
C GLU A 71 -27.62 3.04 -2.57
N TYR A 72 -27.29 3.65 -1.43
CA TYR A 72 -25.96 4.21 -1.20
C TYR A 72 -25.19 3.31 -0.23
N ARG A 73 -24.00 2.86 -0.63
CA ARG A 73 -23.13 2.01 0.19
C ARG A 73 -21.74 2.62 0.34
N PHE A 74 -21.23 2.61 1.56
CA PHE A 74 -19.82 2.89 1.80
C PHE A 74 -19.01 1.63 1.51
N ILE A 75 -18.09 1.73 0.55
CA ILE A 75 -17.25 0.61 0.12
C ILE A 75 -15.81 0.95 0.52
N PRO A 76 -15.08 0.04 1.18
CA PRO A 76 -13.67 0.28 1.50
C PRO A 76 -12.88 0.61 0.23
N VAL A 77 -12.01 1.60 0.33
CA VAL A 77 -11.10 1.95 -0.77
C VAL A 77 -9.84 1.14 -0.62
N VAL A 78 -9.70 0.16 -1.51
CA VAL A 78 -8.41 -0.51 -1.71
C VAL A 78 -7.53 0.49 -2.46
N VAL A 79 -6.70 1.21 -1.72
CA VAL A 79 -5.59 1.96 -2.32
C VAL A 79 -4.68 0.90 -2.94
N SER A 80 -4.42 1.00 -4.24
CA SER A 80 -3.48 0.08 -4.88
C SER A 80 -2.15 0.19 -4.13
N LYS A 81 -1.73 -0.88 -3.46
CA LYS A 81 -0.39 -0.96 -2.91
C LYS A 81 0.55 -0.58 -4.03
N PRO A 82 1.36 0.48 -3.89
CA PRO A 82 2.39 0.72 -4.87
C PRO A 82 3.20 -0.57 -4.94
N SER A 83 3.51 -1.01 -6.16
CA SER A 83 3.96 -2.36 -6.44
C SER A 83 5.41 -2.51 -5.99
N HIS A 84 5.64 -2.47 -4.68
CA HIS A 84 6.95 -2.58 -4.09
C HIS A 84 7.14 -4.00 -3.61
N LYS A 85 8.36 -4.48 -3.72
CA LYS A 85 8.74 -5.81 -3.27
C LYS A 85 9.84 -5.69 -2.24
N TRP A 86 9.57 -6.22 -1.06
CA TRP A 86 10.58 -6.41 -0.02
C TRP A 86 11.35 -7.69 -0.28
N ILE A 87 12.65 -7.66 -0.06
CA ILE A 87 13.49 -8.85 -0.10
C ILE A 87 14.51 -8.81 1.03
N GLU A 88 14.72 -9.95 1.69
CA GLU A 88 15.94 -10.17 2.45
C GLU A 88 17.03 -10.58 1.46
N ALA A 89 18.15 -9.85 1.44
CA ALA A 89 19.34 -10.28 0.72
C ALA A 89 19.97 -11.45 1.49
N GLU A 90 19.55 -12.68 1.16
CA GLU A 90 19.91 -13.89 1.89
C GLU A 90 21.44 -14.03 2.04
N GLY A 91 21.92 -14.16 3.27
CA GLY A 91 23.35 -14.26 3.59
C GLY A 91 24.14 -12.95 3.48
N VAL A 92 23.47 -11.82 3.21
CA VAL A 92 24.09 -10.49 3.12
C VAL A 92 23.76 -9.69 4.38
N TYR A 93 24.80 -9.26 5.08
CA TYR A 93 24.70 -8.48 6.32
C TYR A 93 25.37 -7.13 6.13
N SER A 94 24.75 -6.09 6.69
CA SER A 94 25.27 -4.73 6.72
C SER A 94 25.66 -4.35 8.14
N ILE A 95 26.73 -3.56 8.30
CA ILE A 95 27.15 -3.01 9.60
C ILE A 95 26.78 -1.54 9.80
N ASP A 96 26.31 -0.88 8.73
CA ASP A 96 25.78 0.48 8.76
C ASP A 96 24.86 0.78 7.54
N SER A 97 24.39 2.02 7.45
CA SER A 97 23.55 2.50 6.36
C SER A 97 24.27 2.54 5.00
N SER A 98 25.58 2.82 4.97
CA SER A 98 26.36 2.88 3.73
C SER A 98 26.52 1.48 3.11
N ASP A 99 26.80 0.48 3.95
CA ASP A 99 26.85 -0.92 3.53
C ASP A 99 25.49 -1.41 3.05
N THR A 100 24.41 -0.97 3.69
CA THR A 100 23.04 -1.32 3.24
C THR A 100 22.71 -0.73 1.88
N GLN A 101 23.04 0.55 1.64
CA GLN A 101 22.89 1.16 0.32
C GLN A 101 23.66 0.38 -0.75
N LYS A 102 24.92 0.05 -0.47
CA LYS A 102 25.78 -0.69 -1.37
C LYS A 102 25.20 -2.09 -1.65
N ASN A 103 24.98 -2.88 -0.61
CA ASN A 103 24.46 -4.25 -0.70
C ASN A 103 23.14 -4.30 -1.47
N CYS A 104 22.23 -3.38 -1.22
CA CYS A 104 20.97 -3.33 -1.97
C CYS A 104 21.15 -2.90 -3.42
N SER A 105 22.05 -1.96 -3.73
CA SER A 105 22.31 -1.56 -5.12
C SER A 105 23.00 -2.65 -5.95
N GLU A 106 23.67 -3.60 -5.29
CA GLU A 106 24.37 -4.73 -5.92
C GLU A 106 23.47 -5.96 -6.11
N LEU A 107 22.21 -5.95 -5.65
CA LEU A 107 21.25 -7.03 -5.88
C LEU A 107 20.85 -7.11 -7.35
N ASP A 108 21.46 -8.05 -8.07
CA ASP A 108 21.21 -8.26 -9.49
C ASP A 108 20.06 -9.26 -9.70
N SER A 109 18.83 -8.83 -9.40
CA SER A 109 17.63 -9.66 -9.58
C SER A 109 16.71 -9.08 -10.66
N PHE A 110 16.64 -9.73 -11.82
CA PHE A 110 15.62 -9.57 -12.87
C PHE A 110 15.50 -8.18 -13.53
N GLY A 111 16.59 -7.43 -13.68
CA GLY A 111 16.58 -6.15 -14.42
C GLY A 111 15.78 -5.04 -13.73
N ALA A 112 15.62 -5.14 -12.42
CA ALA A 112 14.92 -4.19 -11.58
C ALA A 112 15.92 -3.51 -10.63
N THR A 113 15.69 -2.24 -10.29
CA THR A 113 16.60 -1.46 -9.46
C THR A 113 16.24 -1.64 -7.99
N TRP A 114 17.14 -2.28 -7.25
CA TRP A 114 17.02 -2.46 -5.81
C TRP A 114 17.75 -1.34 -5.08
N ARG A 115 17.20 -0.93 -3.94
CA ARG A 115 17.83 0.07 -3.06
C ARG A 115 17.58 -0.23 -1.60
N ALA A 116 18.34 0.43 -0.75
CA ALA A 116 18.02 0.51 0.66
C ALA A 116 16.67 1.27 0.82
N PRO A 117 15.76 0.76 1.66
CA PRO A 117 14.56 1.51 2.00
C PRO A 117 14.93 2.77 2.79
N THR A 118 14.04 3.75 2.80
CA THR A 118 14.12 4.90 3.70
C THR A 118 13.60 4.56 5.09
N ALA A 119 13.98 5.36 6.09
CA ALA A 119 13.40 5.25 7.44
C ALA A 119 11.87 5.39 7.40
N THR A 120 11.34 6.33 6.61
CA THR A 120 9.89 6.53 6.47
C THR A 120 9.19 5.33 5.85
N GLU A 121 9.78 4.69 4.84
CA GLU A 121 9.21 3.52 4.19
C GLU A 121 9.16 2.30 5.11
N ILE A 122 10.23 2.01 5.85
CA ILE A 122 10.21 0.94 6.85
C ILE A 122 9.20 1.25 7.96
N GLN A 123 9.21 2.47 8.50
CA GLN A 123 8.29 2.86 9.58
C GLN A 123 6.83 2.69 9.17
N ALA A 124 6.50 3.08 7.94
CA ALA A 124 5.19 2.88 7.36
C ALA A 124 4.91 1.38 7.21
N ALA A 125 5.78 0.65 6.51
CA ALA A 125 5.57 -0.74 6.16
C ALA A 125 5.47 -1.70 7.35
N LEU A 126 6.21 -1.48 8.44
CA LEU A 126 6.10 -2.31 9.65
C LEU A 126 4.69 -2.31 10.25
N SER A 127 3.92 -1.24 10.02
CA SER A 127 2.56 -1.10 10.54
C SER A 127 1.51 -1.88 9.74
N TYR A 128 1.74 -2.11 8.43
CA TYR A 128 0.70 -2.66 7.54
C TYR A 128 1.17 -3.76 6.58
N ASP A 129 2.44 -3.76 6.19
CA ASP A 129 2.97 -4.66 5.18
C ASP A 129 3.22 -6.06 5.79
N THR A 130 2.38 -7.01 5.40
CA THR A 130 2.48 -8.41 5.84
C THR A 130 3.71 -9.09 5.27
N ASP A 131 4.19 -8.68 4.10
CA ASP A 131 5.28 -9.35 3.41
C ASP A 131 6.61 -8.96 4.07
N LEU A 132 6.79 -7.68 4.38
CA LEU A 132 7.93 -7.22 5.17
C LEU A 132 7.97 -7.88 6.55
N ARG A 133 6.84 -7.93 7.27
CA ARG A 133 6.78 -8.58 8.58
C ARG A 133 7.10 -10.07 8.49
N ALA A 134 6.58 -10.77 7.48
CA ALA A 134 6.87 -12.18 7.28
C ALA A 134 8.36 -12.44 6.94
N ILE A 135 9.04 -11.51 6.28
CA ILE A 135 10.50 -11.55 6.08
C ILE A 135 11.20 -11.38 7.44
N ILE A 136 10.88 -10.31 8.16
CA ILE A 136 11.51 -9.98 9.45
C ILE A 136 11.31 -11.10 10.48
N GLU A 137 10.13 -11.67 10.59
CA GLU A 137 9.81 -12.76 11.53
C GLU A 137 10.62 -14.04 11.26
N LYS A 138 11.13 -14.23 10.04
CA LYS A 138 11.99 -15.38 9.69
C LYS A 138 13.48 -15.15 9.96
N LEU A 139 13.90 -13.89 10.16
CA LEU A 139 15.30 -13.57 10.43
C LEU A 139 15.77 -14.25 11.71
N PRO A 140 17.06 -14.61 11.85
CA PRO A 140 17.60 -15.09 13.11
C PRO A 140 17.66 -13.96 14.15
N GLY A 141 17.43 -14.27 15.43
CA GLY A 141 17.52 -13.31 16.53
C GLY A 141 16.53 -13.55 17.66
N ASP A 142 16.63 -12.74 18.71
CA ASP A 142 15.74 -12.75 19.88
C ASP A 142 14.43 -11.98 19.60
N ASP A 143 13.81 -11.39 20.63
CA ASP A 143 12.55 -10.64 20.50
C ASP A 143 12.71 -9.34 19.70
N ILE A 144 13.89 -8.71 19.77
CA ILE A 144 14.18 -7.46 19.06
C ILE A 144 15.09 -7.76 17.87
N ILE A 145 14.58 -7.55 16.67
CA ILE A 145 15.34 -7.57 15.43
C ILE A 145 15.67 -6.13 15.06
N LYS A 146 16.85 -5.92 14.48
CA LYS A 146 17.26 -4.62 13.99
C LYS A 146 17.92 -4.75 12.64
N GLY A 147 17.99 -3.65 11.92
CA GLY A 147 18.76 -3.51 10.69
C GLY A 147 19.05 -2.06 10.39
N TYR A 148 19.61 -1.82 9.22
CA TYR A 148 19.89 -0.47 8.73
C TYR A 148 18.97 -0.15 7.55
N VAL A 149 18.71 1.14 7.38
CA VAL A 149 18.06 1.75 6.22
C VAL A 149 19.07 2.65 5.50
N ASP A 150 18.66 3.32 4.43
CA ASP A 150 19.51 4.20 3.63
C ASP A 150 20.30 5.26 4.44
N ILE A 151 19.70 5.84 5.48
CA ILE A 151 20.30 6.90 6.31
C ILE A 151 20.07 6.69 7.82
N GLY A 152 19.74 5.47 8.24
CA GLY A 152 19.68 5.17 9.66
C GLY A 152 19.43 3.72 10.03
N GLU A 153 18.66 3.53 11.11
CA GLU A 153 18.41 2.21 11.70
C GLU A 153 16.91 1.94 11.84
N TRP A 154 16.55 0.67 11.75
CA TRP A 154 15.21 0.19 12.09
C TRP A 154 15.26 -0.93 13.13
N TYR A 155 14.14 -1.10 13.84
CA TYR A 155 13.93 -2.18 14.78
C TYR A 155 12.51 -2.74 14.70
N TYR A 156 12.36 -4.00 15.10
CA TYR A 156 11.10 -4.70 15.20
C TYR A 156 11.09 -5.56 16.46
N ILE A 157 9.98 -5.53 17.18
CA ILE A 157 9.71 -6.26 18.42
C ILE A 157 8.66 -7.33 18.09
N ARG A 158 9.05 -8.60 18.12
CA ARG A 158 8.19 -9.72 17.72
C ARG A 158 7.01 -9.91 18.67
N SER A 159 7.24 -9.79 19.98
CA SER A 159 6.25 -10.07 21.01
C SER A 159 4.96 -9.25 20.90
N ASN A 160 5.01 -8.06 20.33
CA ASN A 160 3.85 -7.18 20.13
C ASN A 160 3.66 -6.73 18.67
N HIS A 161 4.45 -7.28 17.75
CA HIS A 161 4.47 -6.92 16.34
C HIS A 161 4.60 -5.41 16.07
N THR A 162 5.39 -4.71 16.89
CA THR A 162 5.66 -3.27 16.72
C THR A 162 7.07 -3.03 16.24
N GLY A 163 7.34 -1.85 15.70
CA GLY A 163 8.69 -1.47 15.31
C GLY A 163 8.78 0.00 14.91
N GLY A 164 9.97 0.41 14.52
CA GLY A 164 10.17 1.75 14.01
C GLY A 164 11.52 1.96 13.35
N ALA A 165 11.71 3.15 12.79
CA ALA A 165 12.95 3.56 12.17
C ALA A 165 13.34 4.98 12.58
N ILE A 166 14.64 5.23 12.65
CA ILE A 166 15.22 6.51 13.01
C ILE A 166 16.12 6.94 11.86
N ASP A 167 15.85 8.11 11.30
CA ASP A 167 16.69 8.78 10.31
C ASP A 167 17.90 9.41 11.01
N LYS A 168 18.87 8.54 11.33
CA LYS A 168 20.17 8.92 11.85
C LYS A 168 21.12 7.79 11.55
N ASN A 169 22.17 8.10 10.77
CA ASN A 169 23.21 7.14 10.46
C ASN A 169 23.89 6.69 11.77
N MET A 170 23.47 5.54 12.25
CA MET A 170 23.99 4.86 13.42
C MET A 170 24.55 3.54 12.90
N GLY A 171 25.76 3.23 13.34
CA GLY A 171 26.40 1.94 13.17
C GLY A 171 27.05 1.62 14.50
N ASP A 172 26.54 0.61 15.18
CA ASP A 172 27.21 0.02 16.34
C ASP A 172 28.32 -0.97 15.91
N GLY A 173 28.42 -1.26 14.60
CA GLY A 173 29.41 -2.15 14.01
C GLY A 173 29.01 -3.63 14.03
N ASP A 174 27.82 -3.94 14.57
CA ASP A 174 27.29 -5.30 14.61
C ASP A 174 26.61 -5.62 13.28
N PRO A 175 27.00 -6.70 12.56
CA PRO A 175 26.36 -7.06 11.29
C PRO A 175 24.90 -7.44 11.49
N ARG A 176 24.01 -6.86 10.68
CA ARG A 176 22.56 -7.09 10.71
C ARG A 176 22.04 -7.53 9.34
N PRO A 177 20.97 -8.34 9.27
CA PRO A 177 20.40 -8.77 7.99
C PRO A 177 20.04 -7.57 7.11
N THR A 178 20.29 -7.71 5.81
CA THR A 178 20.01 -6.64 4.84
C THR A 178 18.63 -6.85 4.21
N ILE A 179 17.74 -5.88 4.42
CA ILE A 179 16.44 -5.83 3.74
C ILE A 179 16.50 -4.76 2.66
N CYS A 180 16.14 -5.13 1.44
CA CYS A 180 16.14 -4.26 0.29
C CYS A 180 14.74 -4.07 -0.26
N TYR A 181 14.59 -2.97 -0.98
CA TYR A 181 13.34 -2.47 -1.50
C TYR A 181 13.43 -2.31 -3.01
N LEU A 182 12.43 -2.84 -3.71
CA LEU A 182 12.31 -2.68 -5.15
C LEU A 182 11.45 -1.47 -5.50
N ASP A 183 12.05 -0.51 -6.19
CA ASP A 183 11.31 0.54 -6.89
C ASP A 183 10.81 -0.02 -8.23
N MET A 184 9.49 -0.12 -8.41
CA MET A 184 8.87 -0.49 -9.69
C MET A 184 8.18 0.70 -10.34
#